data_AF-A0A5B2TPJ1-F1
#
_entry.id   AF-A0A5B2TPJ1-F1
#
_cell.length_a   1.000
_cell.length_b   1.000
_cell.length_c   1.000
_cell.angle_alpha   90.00
_cell.angle_beta   90.00
_cell.angle_gamma   90.00
#
_symmetry.space_group_name_H-M   'P 1'
#
loop_
_entity.id
_entity.type
_entity.pdbx_description
1 polymer ?
#
loop_
_entity_poly.entity_id
_entity_poly.type
_entity_poly.pdbx_seq_one_letter_code
_entity_poly.pdbx_strand_id
1 'polypeptide(L)'
;MRKIGLLLLVFNVSICTWSQITYPKASPFSKLEQEIGLSKITLEYSRPAVRGRELFGEQADGQPALVPYDRIWRVGANESTKITFEHDFVVDGHTLPQGKYALYIFPYREYWEVVFHKNTGHWGDGRANYDPSEDALRVKVVPIKTMQYHENLLLTFENITHNSAQLIIQWARTKAVVSFATDTKRIMENEIREKLANSPTGQTYYEIARYYQEEGIRLDEALSYLGKALQMNGKTYYFYRVKALVEGDLGDYTAAIESAKKSIQLAEKENKDEFVRLNQKDIKVWQEELKNN
;
A
#
# COMPACT_ATOMS: atom_id res chain seq x y z
N MET A 1 -16.85 -14.95 -80.44
CA MET A 1 -17.17 -15.39 -79.05
C MET A 1 -16.89 -14.22 -78.12
N ARG A 2 -17.92 -13.62 -77.53
CA ARG A 2 -17.88 -12.38 -76.74
C ARG A 2 -17.44 -12.67 -75.29
N LYS A 3 -16.46 -11.93 -74.78
CA LYS A 3 -16.08 -11.92 -73.36
C LYS A 3 -16.97 -10.93 -72.62
N ILE A 4 -17.72 -11.41 -71.63
CA ILE A 4 -18.58 -10.59 -70.74
C ILE A 4 -17.77 -10.31 -69.48
N GLY A 5 -17.51 -9.03 -69.20
CA GLY A 5 -16.85 -8.58 -67.97
C GLY A 5 -17.86 -8.43 -66.84
N LEU A 6 -17.56 -9.02 -65.67
CA LEU A 6 -18.36 -8.93 -64.46
C LEU A 6 -17.91 -7.70 -63.66
N LEU A 7 -18.78 -6.70 -63.52
CA LEU A 7 -18.55 -5.50 -62.71
C LEU A 7 -19.07 -5.76 -61.28
N LEU A 8 -18.19 -5.75 -60.29
CA LEU A 8 -18.53 -5.98 -58.87
C LEU A 8 -18.86 -4.64 -58.21
N LEU A 9 -20.13 -4.41 -57.88
CA LEU A 9 -20.63 -3.23 -57.18
C LEU A 9 -20.54 -3.47 -55.67
N VAL A 10 -19.62 -2.81 -54.98
CA VAL A 10 -19.48 -2.89 -53.52
C VAL A 10 -20.39 -1.85 -52.87
N PHE A 11 -21.45 -2.31 -52.22
CA PHE A 11 -22.39 -1.49 -51.46
C PHE A 11 -21.84 -1.26 -50.04
N ASN A 12 -21.44 -0.03 -49.72
CA ASN A 12 -20.93 0.34 -48.39
C ASN A 12 -22.11 0.64 -47.46
N VAL A 13 -22.48 -0.31 -46.60
CA VAL A 13 -23.52 -0.12 -45.58
C VAL A 13 -22.86 0.50 -44.36
N SER A 14 -23.04 1.80 -44.17
CA SER A 14 -22.64 2.50 -42.94
C SER A 14 -23.57 2.10 -41.80
N ILE A 15 -23.05 1.31 -40.86
CA ILE A 15 -23.73 0.96 -39.62
C ILE A 15 -23.59 2.16 -38.67
N CYS A 16 -24.64 2.97 -38.51
CA CYS A 16 -24.72 3.93 -37.40
C CYS A 16 -24.89 3.14 -36.09
N THR A 17 -23.81 2.96 -35.35
CA THR A 17 -23.87 2.49 -33.96
C THR A 17 -24.50 3.58 -33.10
N TRP A 18 -25.71 3.34 -32.60
CA TRP A 18 -26.32 4.18 -31.57
C TRP A 18 -25.51 4.05 -30.28
N SER A 19 -24.63 5.01 -30.02
CA SER A 19 -23.98 5.10 -28.71
C SER A 19 -25.05 5.44 -27.67
N GLN A 20 -25.18 4.62 -26.63
CA GLN A 20 -26.00 4.96 -25.47
C GLN A 20 -25.47 6.26 -24.85
N ILE A 21 -26.38 7.11 -24.34
CA ILE A 21 -25.98 8.33 -23.63
C ILE A 21 -25.19 7.92 -22.38
N THR A 22 -23.97 8.41 -22.26
CA THR A 22 -23.15 8.24 -21.05
C THR A 22 -23.70 9.11 -19.93
N TYR A 23 -24.18 8.49 -18.85
CA TYR A 23 -24.61 9.20 -17.63
C TYR A 23 -23.65 8.94 -16.46
N PRO A 24 -23.53 9.85 -15.47
CA PRO A 24 -22.75 9.62 -14.27
C PRO A 24 -23.24 8.37 -13.51
N LYS A 25 -22.35 7.40 -13.32
CA LYS A 25 -22.68 6.17 -12.58
C LYS A 25 -22.98 6.49 -11.12
N ALA A 26 -24.05 5.90 -10.58
CA ALA A 26 -24.44 6.08 -9.16
C ALA A 26 -23.36 5.63 -8.17
N SER A 27 -22.52 4.68 -8.59
CA SER A 27 -21.33 4.23 -7.86
C SER A 27 -20.12 4.42 -8.78
N PRO A 28 -19.41 5.56 -8.69
CA PRO A 28 -18.22 5.82 -9.50
C PRO A 28 -17.12 4.78 -9.24
N PHE A 29 -16.34 4.47 -10.28
CA PHE A 29 -15.19 3.57 -10.18
C PHE A 29 -14.00 4.27 -9.51
N SER A 30 -13.17 3.50 -8.82
CA SER A 30 -11.92 3.93 -8.21
C SER A 30 -10.87 2.83 -8.35
N LYS A 31 -9.64 3.26 -8.62
CA LYS A 31 -8.45 2.42 -8.65
C LYS A 31 -7.39 3.03 -7.73
N LEU A 32 -6.75 2.20 -6.92
CA LEU A 32 -5.66 2.56 -6.02
C LEU A 32 -4.50 1.58 -6.24
N GLU A 33 -3.29 2.10 -6.39
CA GLU A 33 -2.06 1.31 -6.41
C GLU A 33 -1.21 1.76 -5.23
N GLN A 34 -0.70 0.80 -4.46
CA GLN A 34 0.10 1.07 -3.26
C GLN A 34 1.32 0.15 -3.23
N GLU A 35 2.50 0.74 -3.17
CA GLU A 35 3.74 0.03 -2.85
C GLU A 35 3.81 -0.24 -1.35
N ILE A 36 4.14 -1.48 -0.98
CA ILE A 36 4.32 -1.94 0.40
C ILE A 36 5.58 -2.78 0.42
N GLY A 37 6.61 -2.28 1.10
CA GLY A 37 7.96 -2.81 0.96
C GLY A 37 8.43 -2.78 -0.48
N LEU A 38 8.87 -3.93 -1.01
CA LEU A 38 9.32 -4.08 -2.40
C LEU A 38 8.26 -4.68 -3.33
N SER A 39 6.98 -4.65 -2.93
CA SER A 39 5.87 -5.19 -3.71
C SER A 39 4.74 -4.16 -3.85
N LYS A 40 3.75 -4.48 -4.67
CA LYS A 40 2.61 -3.61 -4.96
C LYS A 40 1.30 -4.34 -4.78
N ILE A 41 0.31 -3.61 -4.26
CA ILE A 41 -1.09 -4.02 -4.26
C ILE A 41 -1.90 -3.04 -5.12
N THR A 42 -2.71 -3.60 -6.03
CA THR A 42 -3.67 -2.84 -6.84
C THR A 42 -5.09 -3.18 -6.44
N LEU A 43 -5.89 -2.16 -6.12
CA LEU A 43 -7.29 -2.28 -5.77
C LEU A 43 -8.16 -1.59 -6.81
N GLU A 44 -9.20 -2.27 -7.30
CA GLU A 44 -10.14 -1.78 -8.30
C GLU A 44 -11.58 -2.02 -7.78
N TYR A 45 -12.35 -0.95 -7.57
CA TYR A 45 -13.69 -1.08 -6.98
C TYR A 45 -14.62 0.08 -7.38
N SER A 46 -15.94 -0.15 -7.34
CA SER A 46 -16.92 0.94 -7.42
C SER A 46 -17.34 1.39 -6.01
N ARG A 47 -17.56 2.70 -5.84
CA ARG A 47 -17.81 3.37 -4.55
C ARG A 47 -19.29 3.70 -4.34
N PRO A 48 -20.14 2.78 -3.83
CA PRO A 48 -21.53 3.09 -3.52
C PRO A 48 -21.66 4.15 -2.42
N ALA A 49 -22.72 4.94 -2.49
CA ALA A 49 -23.08 5.95 -1.48
C ALA A 49 -24.11 5.41 -0.47
N VAL A 50 -24.14 5.91 0.76
CA VAL A 50 -25.15 5.53 1.78
C VAL A 50 -26.54 5.96 1.34
N ARG A 51 -26.71 7.22 0.93
CA ARG A 51 -27.98 7.82 0.50
C ARG A 51 -29.10 7.67 1.53
N GLY A 52 -28.76 7.87 2.81
CA GLY A 52 -29.72 7.81 3.92
C GLY A 52 -30.24 6.40 4.26
N ARG A 53 -29.66 5.35 3.68
CA ARG A 53 -30.05 3.95 3.96
C ARG A 53 -29.30 3.39 5.15
N GLU A 54 -29.96 2.52 5.90
CA GLU A 54 -29.29 1.68 6.89
C GLU A 54 -28.33 0.72 6.18
N LEU A 55 -27.08 0.65 6.64
CA LEU A 55 -26.05 -0.10 5.93
C LEU A 55 -26.00 -1.56 6.31
N PHE A 56 -25.94 -1.89 7.60
CA PHE A 56 -25.61 -3.25 8.04
C PHE A 56 -26.73 -3.88 8.89
N GLY A 57 -26.98 -5.17 8.67
CA GLY A 57 -27.96 -5.93 9.46
C GLY A 57 -29.39 -5.72 9.01
N GLU A 58 -30.21 -5.15 9.89
CA GLU A 58 -31.65 -4.95 9.70
C GLU A 58 -32.02 -3.48 9.86
N GLN A 59 -33.04 -3.06 9.12
CA GLN A 59 -33.66 -1.75 9.22
C GLN A 59 -34.62 -1.70 10.41
N ALA A 60 -35.06 -0.49 10.79
CA ALA A 60 -35.97 -0.30 11.92
C ALA A 60 -37.35 -0.97 11.73
N ASP A 61 -37.77 -1.22 10.50
CA ASP A 61 -39.01 -1.91 10.14
C ASP A 61 -38.85 -3.44 10.04
N GLY A 62 -37.67 -3.97 10.39
CA GLY A 62 -37.34 -5.40 10.35
C GLY A 62 -36.96 -5.91 8.95
N GLN A 63 -36.90 -5.05 7.93
CA GLN A 63 -36.40 -5.46 6.61
C GLN A 63 -34.87 -5.55 6.58
N PRO A 64 -34.27 -6.35 5.69
CA PRO A 64 -32.81 -6.39 5.56
C PRO A 64 -32.23 -5.01 5.19
N ALA A 65 -31.13 -4.63 5.83
CA ALA A 65 -30.37 -3.44 5.47
C ALA A 65 -29.69 -3.61 4.10
N LEU A 66 -28.96 -2.59 3.64
CA LEU A 66 -28.26 -2.64 2.36
C LEU A 66 -27.24 -3.80 2.27
N VAL A 67 -26.60 -4.10 3.39
CA VAL A 67 -25.67 -5.21 3.61
C VAL A 67 -26.16 -6.01 4.82
N PRO A 68 -27.08 -6.96 4.63
CA PRO A 68 -27.61 -7.76 5.74
C PRO A 68 -26.52 -8.61 6.38
N TYR A 69 -26.64 -8.86 7.68
CA TYR A 69 -25.78 -9.83 8.36
C TYR A 69 -26.02 -11.25 7.83
N ASP A 70 -25.04 -12.12 8.05
CA ASP A 70 -25.08 -13.55 7.70
C ASP A 70 -25.22 -13.79 6.18
N ARG A 71 -24.86 -12.78 5.36
CA ARG A 71 -24.94 -12.85 3.90
C ARG A 71 -23.70 -12.27 3.24
N ILE A 72 -23.22 -12.94 2.20
CA ILE A 72 -22.12 -12.43 1.37
C ILE A 72 -22.41 -11.03 0.81
N TRP A 73 -21.36 -10.21 0.79
CA TRP A 73 -21.27 -8.89 0.21
C TRP A 73 -20.03 -8.83 -0.70
N ARG A 74 -20.23 -8.60 -2.01
CA ARG A 74 -19.15 -8.46 -3.02
C ARG A 74 -18.22 -7.24 -2.87
N VAL A 75 -18.35 -6.49 -1.78
CA VAL A 75 -17.68 -5.21 -1.47
C VAL A 75 -17.78 -4.19 -2.62
N GLY A 76 -18.43 -3.04 -2.40
CA GLY A 76 -18.58 -2.02 -3.45
C GLY A 76 -19.86 -2.15 -4.27
N ALA A 77 -19.80 -1.91 -5.59
CA ALA A 77 -20.95 -1.92 -6.50
C ALA A 77 -20.58 -2.34 -7.94
N ASN A 78 -21.57 -2.72 -8.74
CA ASN A 78 -21.42 -3.20 -10.13
C ASN A 78 -20.59 -4.50 -10.20
N GLU A 79 -19.35 -4.42 -10.68
CA GLU A 79 -18.38 -5.53 -10.67
C GLU A 79 -17.84 -5.80 -9.26
N SER A 80 -17.39 -7.03 -9.03
CA SER A 80 -16.70 -7.41 -7.79
C SER A 80 -15.45 -6.56 -7.58
N THR A 81 -15.20 -6.13 -6.34
CA THR A 81 -13.94 -5.48 -5.97
C THR A 81 -12.79 -6.44 -6.26
N LYS A 82 -11.79 -5.98 -7.00
CA LYS A 82 -10.60 -6.75 -7.35
C LYS A 82 -9.41 -6.23 -6.57
N ILE A 83 -8.66 -7.13 -5.96
CA ILE A 83 -7.37 -6.86 -5.32
C ILE A 83 -6.30 -7.73 -5.97
N THR A 84 -5.20 -7.12 -6.41
CA THR A 84 -4.10 -7.79 -7.10
C THR A 84 -2.82 -7.60 -6.30
N PHE A 85 -2.13 -8.69 -6.01
CA PHE A 85 -0.84 -8.71 -5.33
C PHE A 85 0.26 -9.06 -6.34
N GLU A 86 1.27 -8.21 -6.42
CA GLU A 86 2.41 -8.42 -7.33
C GLU A 86 3.33 -9.56 -6.87
N HIS A 87 3.43 -9.77 -5.56
CA HIS A 87 4.14 -10.89 -4.93
C HIS A 87 3.27 -11.51 -3.84
N ASP A 88 3.73 -12.60 -3.24
CA ASP A 88 3.09 -13.20 -2.06
C ASP A 88 3.04 -12.19 -0.90
N PHE A 89 1.92 -12.18 -0.17
CA PHE A 89 1.72 -11.38 1.03
C PHE A 89 1.28 -12.27 2.20
N VAL A 90 1.50 -11.79 3.42
CA VAL A 90 0.89 -12.32 4.63
C VAL A 90 -0.29 -11.42 4.98
N VAL A 91 -1.49 -11.99 5.02
CA VAL A 91 -2.74 -11.30 5.34
C VAL A 91 -3.28 -11.81 6.67
N ASP A 92 -3.36 -10.94 7.67
CA ASP A 92 -3.72 -11.28 9.05
C ASP A 92 -3.09 -12.61 9.53
N GLY A 93 -1.77 -12.75 9.30
CA GLY A 93 -0.97 -13.91 9.72
C GLY A 93 -0.96 -15.11 8.75
N HIS A 94 -1.69 -15.06 7.64
CA HIS A 94 -1.80 -16.17 6.69
C HIS A 94 -1.19 -15.82 5.34
N THR A 95 -0.41 -16.73 4.75
CA THR A 95 0.16 -16.51 3.42
C THR A 95 -0.93 -16.52 2.35
N LEU A 96 -0.97 -15.48 1.53
CA LEU A 96 -1.73 -15.36 0.31
C LEU A 96 -0.75 -15.25 -0.86
N PRO A 97 -0.74 -16.21 -1.79
CA PRO A 97 0.12 -16.13 -2.97
C PRO A 97 -0.14 -14.88 -3.82
N GLN A 98 0.84 -14.52 -4.65
CA GLN A 98 0.65 -13.51 -5.69
C GLN A 98 -0.55 -13.88 -6.58
N GLY A 99 -1.28 -12.86 -7.04
CA GLY A 99 -2.43 -13.09 -7.90
C GLY A 99 -3.50 -12.02 -7.80
N LYS A 100 -4.55 -12.21 -8.59
CA LYS A 100 -5.73 -11.35 -8.64
C LYS A 100 -6.90 -12.07 -7.99
N TYR A 101 -7.52 -11.43 -7.01
CA TYR A 101 -8.61 -11.97 -6.22
C TYR A 101 -9.82 -11.02 -6.24
N ALA A 102 -11.01 -11.60 -6.15
CA ALA A 102 -12.21 -10.84 -5.79
C ALA A 102 -12.31 -10.74 -4.27
N LEU A 103 -12.69 -9.57 -3.77
CA LEU A 103 -12.86 -9.33 -2.34
C LEU A 103 -14.33 -9.48 -1.97
N TYR A 104 -14.64 -10.47 -1.13
CA TYR A 104 -15.96 -10.66 -0.53
C TYR A 104 -15.89 -10.47 0.98
N ILE A 105 -17.01 -10.06 1.57
CA ILE A 105 -17.18 -9.98 3.02
C ILE A 105 -18.45 -10.70 3.43
N PHE A 106 -18.36 -11.52 4.47
CA PHE A 106 -19.51 -12.07 5.19
C PHE A 106 -19.61 -11.30 6.51
N PRO A 107 -20.53 -10.32 6.62
CA PRO A 107 -20.65 -9.54 7.81
C PRO A 107 -21.53 -10.28 8.83
N TYR A 108 -21.00 -10.48 10.02
CA TYR A 108 -21.75 -10.88 11.20
C TYR A 108 -21.83 -9.71 12.17
N ARG A 109 -22.63 -9.84 13.22
CA ARG A 109 -22.84 -8.77 14.20
C ARG A 109 -21.55 -8.37 14.93
N GLU A 110 -20.71 -9.34 15.27
CA GLU A 110 -19.51 -9.13 16.10
C GLU A 110 -18.20 -9.13 15.29
N TYR A 111 -18.21 -9.74 14.11
CA TYR A 111 -17.03 -9.89 13.27
C TYR A 111 -17.44 -9.99 11.81
N TRP A 112 -16.51 -9.72 10.90
CA TRP A 112 -16.66 -9.95 9.48
C TRP A 112 -15.63 -10.98 9.03
N GLU A 113 -15.99 -11.81 8.07
CA GLU A 113 -15.03 -12.65 7.35
C GLU A 113 -14.72 -11.99 6.02
N VAL A 114 -13.47 -11.59 5.83
CA VAL A 114 -12.97 -11.04 4.57
C VAL A 114 -12.36 -12.18 3.77
N VAL A 115 -12.78 -12.30 2.52
CA VAL A 115 -12.45 -13.43 1.65
C VAL A 115 -11.76 -12.92 0.39
N PHE A 116 -10.62 -13.53 0.09
CA PHE A 116 -9.88 -13.39 -1.15
C PHE A 116 -10.22 -14.57 -2.05
N HIS A 117 -11.09 -14.35 -3.02
CA HIS A 117 -11.67 -15.41 -3.86
C HIS A 117 -10.98 -15.47 -5.22
N LYS A 118 -10.65 -16.67 -5.71
CA LYS A 118 -9.91 -16.88 -6.96
C LYS A 118 -10.71 -16.47 -8.20
N ASN A 119 -12.02 -16.67 -8.18
CA ASN A 119 -12.89 -16.27 -9.28
C ASN A 119 -13.22 -14.76 -9.20
N THR A 120 -12.70 -14.01 -10.17
CA THR A 120 -12.85 -12.55 -10.28
C THR A 120 -13.95 -12.13 -11.26
N GLY A 121 -14.61 -13.10 -11.89
CA GLY A 121 -15.57 -12.88 -12.98
C GLY A 121 -17.03 -12.79 -12.54
N HIS A 122 -17.35 -13.03 -11.26
CA HIS A 122 -18.73 -12.95 -10.80
C HIS A 122 -19.28 -11.52 -10.88
N TRP A 123 -20.55 -11.45 -11.29
CA TRP A 123 -21.36 -10.23 -11.37
C TRP A 123 -22.44 -10.24 -10.28
N GLY A 124 -23.05 -9.07 -10.03
CA GLY A 124 -24.08 -8.95 -9.01
C GLY A 124 -23.50 -9.08 -7.60
N ASP A 125 -24.23 -9.63 -6.64
CA ASP A 125 -23.71 -9.89 -5.28
C ASP A 125 -22.94 -11.21 -5.15
N GLY A 126 -22.73 -11.92 -6.26
CA GLY A 126 -21.97 -13.18 -6.34
C GLY A 126 -22.68 -14.40 -5.75
N ARG A 127 -23.82 -14.23 -5.07
CA ARG A 127 -24.45 -15.28 -4.23
C ARG A 127 -24.73 -16.58 -4.95
N ALA A 128 -25.35 -16.51 -6.12
CA ALA A 128 -25.82 -17.70 -6.82
C ALA A 128 -24.68 -18.58 -7.34
N ASN A 129 -23.48 -18.01 -7.52
CA ASN A 129 -22.36 -18.66 -8.16
C ASN A 129 -21.14 -18.78 -7.24
N TYR A 130 -21.25 -18.36 -5.98
CA TYR A 130 -20.15 -18.40 -5.03
C TYR A 130 -19.85 -19.84 -4.61
N ASP A 131 -18.61 -20.28 -4.76
CA ASP A 131 -18.12 -21.58 -4.33
C ASP A 131 -17.02 -21.40 -3.27
N PRO A 132 -17.25 -21.80 -2.00
CA PRO A 132 -16.23 -21.74 -0.95
C PRO A 132 -14.92 -22.47 -1.30
N SER A 133 -14.94 -23.44 -2.23
CA SER A 133 -13.72 -24.15 -2.68
C SER A 133 -12.76 -23.24 -3.46
N GLU A 134 -13.27 -22.11 -3.98
CA GLU A 134 -12.50 -21.10 -4.70
C GLU A 134 -11.94 -20.00 -3.78
N ASP A 135 -12.18 -20.07 -2.46
CA ASP A 135 -11.51 -19.21 -1.48
C ASP A 135 -10.00 -19.48 -1.49
N ALA A 136 -9.19 -18.46 -1.79
CA ALA A 136 -7.74 -18.53 -1.59
C ALA A 136 -7.38 -18.28 -0.12
N LEU A 137 -8.10 -17.36 0.52
CA LEU A 137 -7.93 -17.05 1.93
C LEU A 137 -9.21 -16.45 2.51
N ARG A 138 -9.50 -16.78 3.77
CA ARG A 138 -10.55 -16.19 4.59
C ARG A 138 -9.95 -15.74 5.92
N VAL A 139 -10.11 -14.47 6.26
CA VAL A 139 -9.62 -13.88 7.52
C VAL A 139 -10.75 -13.23 8.29
N LYS A 140 -10.65 -13.24 9.62
CA LYS A 140 -11.66 -12.70 10.52
C LYS A 140 -11.21 -11.31 11.03
N VAL A 141 -12.06 -10.31 10.85
CA VAL A 141 -11.81 -8.93 11.31
C VAL A 141 -12.96 -8.44 12.18
N VAL A 142 -12.68 -7.53 13.11
CA VAL A 142 -13.72 -6.94 13.97
C VAL A 142 -14.06 -5.54 13.45
N PRO A 143 -15.30 -5.29 13.00
CA PRO A 143 -15.72 -3.95 12.60
C PRO A 143 -15.84 -3.04 13.84
N ILE A 144 -15.34 -1.83 13.73
CA ILE A 144 -15.42 -0.80 14.77
C ILE A 144 -16.25 0.39 14.30
N LYS A 145 -16.89 1.07 15.25
CA LYS A 145 -17.57 2.35 14.99
C LYS A 145 -16.56 3.49 15.00
N THR A 146 -16.71 4.43 14.07
CA THR A 146 -15.84 5.59 13.92
C THR A 146 -16.60 6.91 14.04
N MET A 147 -15.91 7.94 14.55
CA MET A 147 -16.43 9.31 14.60
C MET A 147 -16.48 9.97 13.21
N GLN A 148 -15.63 9.55 12.29
CA GLN A 148 -15.68 9.99 10.90
C GLN A 148 -16.82 9.28 10.16
N TYR A 149 -17.60 10.04 9.40
CA TYR A 149 -18.66 9.54 8.53
C TYR A 149 -18.21 9.61 7.08
N HIS A 150 -18.29 8.49 6.36
CA HIS A 150 -17.99 8.41 4.92
C HIS A 150 -19.24 8.09 4.12
N GLU A 151 -19.69 9.05 3.32
CA GLU A 151 -20.88 8.89 2.48
C GLU A 151 -20.68 7.83 1.39
N ASN A 152 -19.49 7.74 0.80
CA ASN A 152 -19.13 6.71 -0.15
C ASN A 152 -18.25 5.65 0.51
N LEU A 153 -18.41 4.38 0.11
CA LEU A 153 -17.47 3.32 0.49
C LEU A 153 -16.05 3.76 0.16
N LEU A 154 -15.18 3.67 1.15
CA LEU A 154 -13.76 3.94 1.07
C LEU A 154 -13.01 2.64 1.33
N LEU A 155 -12.21 2.25 0.34
CA LEU A 155 -11.14 1.29 0.51
C LEU A 155 -9.81 2.03 0.30
N THR A 156 -8.91 1.98 1.28
CA THR A 156 -7.60 2.66 1.23
C THR A 156 -6.56 1.90 2.04
N PHE A 157 -5.28 2.17 1.80
CA PHE A 157 -4.19 1.69 2.64
C PHE A 157 -3.76 2.77 3.65
N GLU A 158 -3.54 2.37 4.89
CA GLU A 158 -3.02 3.21 5.98
C GLU A 158 -1.89 2.46 6.71
N ASN A 159 -1.19 3.15 7.63
CA ASN A 159 -0.14 2.59 8.48
C ASN A 159 0.93 1.82 7.68
N ILE A 160 1.37 2.42 6.58
CA ILE A 160 2.37 1.85 5.68
C ILE A 160 3.75 1.95 6.33
N THR A 161 4.47 0.84 6.33
CA THR A 161 5.86 0.70 6.76
C THR A 161 6.68 0.04 5.64
N HIS A 162 7.98 -0.19 5.87
CA HIS A 162 8.80 -0.98 4.94
C HIS A 162 8.30 -2.42 4.77
N ASN A 163 7.50 -2.95 5.68
CA ASN A 163 7.15 -4.37 5.69
C ASN A 163 5.65 -4.63 5.70
N SER A 164 4.82 -3.61 5.92
CA SER A 164 3.39 -3.79 6.17
C SER A 164 2.54 -2.60 5.76
N ALA A 165 1.24 -2.85 5.59
CA ALA A 165 0.22 -1.82 5.54
C ALA A 165 -1.10 -2.39 6.08
N GLN A 166 -2.09 -1.52 6.25
CA GLN A 166 -3.44 -1.90 6.65
C GLN A 166 -4.43 -1.49 5.57
N LEU A 167 -5.22 -2.43 5.05
CA LEU A 167 -6.37 -2.12 4.23
C LEU A 167 -7.54 -1.71 5.12
N ILE A 168 -7.95 -0.47 4.94
CA ILE A 168 -9.10 0.14 5.59
C ILE A 168 -10.33 -0.04 4.71
N ILE A 169 -11.38 -0.62 5.28
CA ILE A 169 -12.70 -0.79 4.67
C ILE A 169 -13.67 0.05 5.47
N GLN A 170 -14.05 1.22 4.96
CA GLN A 170 -14.87 2.19 5.71
C GLN A 170 -16.10 2.65 4.94
N TRP A 171 -17.27 2.57 5.58
CA TRP A 171 -18.52 3.07 5.03
C TRP A 171 -19.47 3.56 6.13
N ALA A 172 -20.07 4.73 5.95
CA ALA A 172 -20.70 5.49 7.02
C ALA A 172 -19.75 5.60 8.23
N ARG A 173 -20.17 5.09 9.39
CA ARG A 173 -19.41 5.08 10.64
C ARG A 173 -18.84 3.70 10.98
N THR A 174 -18.80 2.77 10.03
CA THR A 174 -18.27 1.43 10.25
C THR A 174 -16.94 1.29 9.54
N LYS A 175 -15.92 0.82 10.26
CA LYS A 175 -14.58 0.55 9.73
C LYS A 175 -14.15 -0.87 10.07
N ALA A 176 -13.65 -1.61 9.10
CA ALA A 176 -12.92 -2.85 9.30
C ALA A 176 -11.49 -2.67 8.76
N VAL A 177 -10.54 -3.42 9.34
CA VAL A 177 -9.11 -3.32 9.02
C VAL A 177 -8.57 -4.72 8.76
N VAL A 178 -7.88 -4.90 7.63
CA VAL A 178 -7.15 -6.13 7.28
C VAL A 178 -5.66 -5.79 7.23
N SER A 179 -4.83 -6.56 7.95
CA SER A 179 -3.40 -6.32 7.98
C SER A 179 -2.69 -7.06 6.85
N PHE A 180 -1.79 -6.36 6.16
CA PHE A 180 -0.93 -6.91 5.12
C PHE A 180 0.53 -6.77 5.52
N ALA A 181 1.31 -7.81 5.30
CA ALA A 181 2.76 -7.81 5.46
C ALA A 181 3.43 -8.52 4.29
N THR A 182 4.68 -8.15 4.03
CA THR A 182 5.53 -8.76 3.01
C THR A 182 6.88 -9.12 3.63
N ASP A 183 7.56 -10.12 3.07
CA ASP A 183 8.88 -10.56 3.51
C ASP A 183 9.99 -9.64 2.94
N THR A 184 9.81 -8.33 3.11
CA THR A 184 10.72 -7.32 2.56
C THR A 184 12.11 -7.46 3.16
N LYS A 185 12.23 -7.83 4.44
CA LYS A 185 13.53 -8.11 5.06
C LYS A 185 14.33 -9.17 4.30
N ARG A 186 13.74 -10.32 3.95
CA ARG A 186 14.47 -11.35 3.20
C ARG A 186 14.86 -10.86 1.81
N ILE A 187 13.97 -10.14 1.13
CA ILE A 187 14.24 -9.60 -0.21
C ILE A 187 15.40 -8.60 -0.14
N MET A 188 15.36 -7.66 0.81
CA MET A 188 16.42 -6.68 1.06
C MET A 188 17.75 -7.36 1.39
N GLU A 189 17.80 -8.36 2.27
CA GLU A 189 19.05 -9.07 2.59
C GLU A 189 19.68 -9.76 1.37
N ASN A 190 18.85 -10.30 0.46
CA ASN A 190 19.34 -10.86 -0.79
C ASN A 190 19.89 -9.78 -1.72
N GLU A 191 19.15 -8.68 -1.89
CA GLU A 191 19.61 -7.56 -2.72
C GLU A 191 20.90 -6.93 -2.18
N ILE A 192 20.99 -6.71 -0.87
CA ILE A 192 22.19 -6.21 -0.20
C ILE A 192 23.39 -7.14 -0.49
N ARG A 193 23.21 -8.45 -0.35
CA ARG A 193 24.26 -9.43 -0.64
C ARG A 193 24.74 -9.35 -2.09
N GLU A 194 23.81 -9.28 -3.04
CA GLU A 194 24.14 -9.18 -4.46
C GLU A 194 24.85 -7.87 -4.81
N LYS A 195 24.39 -6.74 -4.27
CA LYS A 195 25.00 -5.42 -4.51
C LYS A 195 26.40 -5.33 -3.90
N LEU A 196 26.61 -5.92 -2.73
CA LEU A 196 27.93 -5.98 -2.10
C LEU A 196 28.90 -6.90 -2.86
N ALA A 197 28.40 -7.97 -3.49
CA ALA A 197 29.22 -8.86 -4.31
C ALA A 197 29.63 -8.25 -5.65
N ASN A 198 28.82 -7.32 -6.19
CA ASN A 198 28.97 -6.80 -7.55
C ASN A 198 29.38 -5.32 -7.57
N SER A 199 30.67 -5.05 -7.28
CA SER A 199 31.30 -3.72 -7.39
C SER A 199 30.52 -2.60 -6.68
N PRO A 200 30.41 -2.64 -5.33
CA PRO A 200 29.65 -1.66 -4.57
C PRO A 200 30.25 -0.26 -4.70
N THR A 201 29.39 0.74 -4.85
CA THR A 201 29.76 2.17 -4.89
C THR A 201 29.58 2.80 -3.51
N GLY A 202 30.06 4.04 -3.29
CA GLY A 202 29.76 4.74 -2.05
C GLY A 202 28.26 5.00 -1.87
N GLN A 203 27.51 5.17 -2.97
CA GLN A 203 26.05 5.26 -2.94
C GLN A 203 25.41 3.94 -2.48
N THR A 204 25.92 2.80 -2.97
CA THR A 204 25.47 1.47 -2.53
C THR A 204 25.63 1.30 -1.02
N TYR A 205 26.80 1.63 -0.47
CA TYR A 205 27.02 1.56 0.97
C TYR A 205 26.11 2.48 1.78
N TYR A 206 25.87 3.70 1.27
CA TYR A 206 24.94 4.63 1.90
C TYR A 206 23.50 4.08 1.93
N GLU A 207 23.00 3.54 0.82
CA GLU A 207 21.64 3.00 0.72
C GLU A 207 21.42 1.83 1.70
N ILE A 208 22.40 0.93 1.79
CA ILE A 208 22.38 -0.19 2.76
C ILE A 208 22.37 0.35 4.19
N ALA A 209 23.26 1.28 4.52
CA ALA A 209 23.34 1.85 5.86
C ALA A 209 22.07 2.62 6.25
N ARG A 210 21.47 3.33 5.29
CA ARG A 210 20.21 4.03 5.51
C ARG A 210 19.08 3.06 5.80
N TYR A 211 18.96 1.97 5.04
CA TYR A 211 17.98 0.92 5.31
C TYR A 211 18.14 0.33 6.72
N TYR A 212 19.39 0.01 7.11
CA TYR A 212 19.70 -0.46 8.46
C TYR A 212 19.32 0.54 9.56
N GLN A 213 19.57 1.82 9.34
CA GLN A 213 19.18 2.89 10.26
C GLN A 213 17.66 3.02 10.37
N GLU A 214 16.94 3.05 9.25
CA GLU A 214 15.47 3.22 9.22
C GLU A 214 14.75 2.02 9.86
N GLU A 215 15.29 0.81 9.75
CA GLU A 215 14.77 -0.41 10.39
C GLU A 215 15.30 -0.62 11.82
N GLY A 216 16.27 0.19 12.29
CA GLY A 216 16.87 0.07 13.61
C GLY A 216 17.67 -1.23 13.81
N ILE A 217 18.31 -1.75 12.77
CA ILE A 217 19.06 -3.01 12.78
C ILE A 217 20.52 -2.79 12.37
N ARG A 218 21.45 -3.63 12.85
CA ARG A 218 22.86 -3.68 12.40
C ARG A 218 23.53 -2.30 12.40
N LEU A 219 23.26 -1.49 13.42
CA LEU A 219 23.69 -0.09 13.47
C LEU A 219 25.22 0.10 13.42
N ASP A 220 25.99 -0.79 14.05
CA ASP A 220 27.47 -0.77 13.94
C ASP A 220 27.95 -0.96 12.49
N GLU A 221 27.28 -1.85 11.75
CA GLU A 221 27.59 -2.10 10.35
C GLU A 221 27.12 -0.94 9.47
N ALA A 222 25.97 -0.35 9.77
CA ALA A 222 25.50 0.87 9.11
C ALA A 222 26.55 2.00 9.26
N LEU A 223 27.11 2.18 10.46
CA LEU A 223 28.16 3.16 10.70
C LEU A 223 29.44 2.88 9.89
N SER A 224 29.84 1.60 9.82
CA SER A 224 30.96 1.16 8.98
C SER A 224 30.72 1.46 7.49
N TYR A 225 29.54 1.15 6.97
CA TYR A 225 29.17 1.43 5.59
C TYR A 225 29.09 2.92 5.29
N LEU A 226 28.63 3.77 6.21
CA LEU A 226 28.66 5.22 6.04
C LEU A 226 30.09 5.76 5.98
N GLY A 227 31.02 5.18 6.74
CA GLY A 227 32.45 5.46 6.63
C GLY A 227 32.99 5.17 5.22
N LYS A 228 32.68 3.99 4.67
CA LYS A 228 33.06 3.61 3.29
C LYS A 228 32.41 4.53 2.26
N ALA A 229 31.13 4.84 2.42
CA ALA A 229 30.39 5.74 1.54
C ALA A 229 31.07 7.12 1.45
N LEU A 230 31.39 7.73 2.59
CA LEU A 230 32.10 9.01 2.67
C LEU A 230 33.51 8.97 2.08
N GLN A 231 34.21 7.85 2.22
CA GLN A 231 35.55 7.67 1.64
C GLN A 231 35.49 7.59 0.10
N MET A 232 34.50 6.90 -0.45
CA MET A 232 34.40 6.64 -1.89
C MET A 232 33.75 7.78 -2.67
N ASN A 233 32.65 8.35 -2.16
CA ASN A 233 31.85 9.35 -2.86
C ASN A 233 32.11 10.79 -2.37
N GLY A 234 32.94 10.95 -1.34
CA GLY A 234 33.27 12.25 -0.77
C GLY A 234 32.25 12.75 0.25
N LYS A 235 32.44 13.99 0.68
CA LYS A 235 31.65 14.61 1.76
C LYS A 235 30.30 15.09 1.22
N THR A 236 29.23 14.43 1.64
CA THR A 236 27.86 14.76 1.22
C THR A 236 26.97 15.00 2.42
N TYR A 237 26.11 16.03 2.38
CA TYR A 237 25.30 16.41 3.55
C TYR A 237 24.41 15.26 4.04
N TYR A 238 23.79 14.51 3.13
CA TYR A 238 22.85 13.44 3.49
C TYR A 238 23.56 12.16 3.98
N PHE A 239 24.80 11.90 3.56
CA PHE A 239 25.63 10.84 4.17
C PHE A 239 25.96 11.17 5.62
N TYR A 240 26.39 12.41 5.90
CA TYR A 240 26.64 12.86 7.27
C TYR A 240 25.37 12.89 8.12
N ARG A 241 24.21 13.18 7.50
CA ARG A 241 22.91 13.15 8.18
C ARG A 241 22.60 11.75 8.72
N VAL A 242 22.65 10.73 7.85
CA VAL A 242 22.37 9.35 8.26
C VAL A 242 23.44 8.85 9.25
N LYS A 243 24.71 9.23 9.06
CA LYS A 243 25.78 8.93 10.03
C LYS A 243 25.47 9.49 11.42
N ALA A 244 25.01 10.74 11.50
CA ALA A 244 24.61 11.35 12.76
C ALA A 244 23.45 10.60 13.44
N LEU A 245 22.45 10.17 12.65
CA LEU A 245 21.33 9.38 13.15
C LEU A 245 21.80 8.04 13.73
N VAL A 246 22.61 7.29 12.98
CA VAL A 246 23.17 6.00 13.46
C VAL A 246 23.99 6.18 14.74
N GLU A 247 24.82 7.22 14.82
CA GLU A 247 25.60 7.53 16.03
C GLU A 247 24.68 7.86 17.22
N GLY A 248 23.61 8.61 16.99
CA GLY A 248 22.60 8.91 18.00
C GLY A 248 21.84 7.67 18.46
N ASP A 249 21.46 6.79 17.53
CA ASP A 249 20.77 5.52 17.80
C ASP A 249 21.68 4.53 18.58
N LEU A 250 23.00 4.62 18.39
CA LEU A 250 24.03 3.91 19.16
C LEU A 250 24.35 4.56 20.52
N GLY A 251 23.80 5.74 20.81
CA GLY A 251 24.05 6.51 22.04
C GLY A 251 25.35 7.31 22.06
N ASP A 252 26.12 7.36 20.96
CA ASP A 252 27.29 8.24 20.83
C ASP A 252 26.84 9.65 20.41
N TYR A 253 26.20 10.35 21.35
CA TYR A 253 25.66 11.68 21.12
C TYR A 253 26.73 12.73 20.79
N THR A 254 27.98 12.53 21.23
CA THR A 254 29.08 13.44 20.89
C THR A 254 29.41 13.33 19.42
N ALA A 255 29.63 12.10 18.92
CA ALA A 255 29.88 11.87 17.50
C ALA A 255 28.68 12.27 16.63
N ALA A 256 27.45 11.96 17.08
CA ALA A 256 26.21 12.32 16.40
C ALA A 256 26.12 13.83 16.15
N ILE A 257 26.38 14.64 17.18
CA ILE A 257 26.37 16.12 17.07
C ILE A 257 27.45 16.60 16.09
N GLU A 258 28.64 16.01 16.09
CA GLU A 258 29.71 16.38 15.15
C GLU A 258 29.33 16.07 13.70
N SER A 259 28.80 14.87 13.45
CA SER A 259 28.34 14.47 12.12
C SER A 259 27.17 15.35 11.65
N ALA A 260 26.21 15.66 12.53
CA ALA A 260 25.09 16.55 12.20
C ALA A 260 25.55 17.98 11.88
N LYS A 261 26.54 18.52 12.60
CA LYS A 261 27.14 19.83 12.26
C LYS A 261 27.81 19.82 10.89
N LYS A 262 28.51 18.75 10.52
CA LYS A 262 29.08 18.58 9.17
C LYS A 262 27.97 18.51 8.12
N SER A 263 26.88 17.80 8.40
CA SER A 263 25.69 17.77 7.54
C SER A 263 25.11 19.16 7.33
N ILE A 264 24.92 19.95 8.38
CA ILE A 264 24.43 21.34 8.31
C ILE A 264 25.32 22.19 7.40
N GLN A 265 26.64 22.20 7.64
CA GLN A 265 27.59 23.02 6.86
C GLN A 265 27.55 22.72 5.36
N LEU A 266 27.34 21.46 4.99
CA LEU A 266 27.23 21.04 3.59
C LEU A 266 25.83 21.37 3.03
N ALA A 267 24.78 21.13 3.80
CA ALA A 267 23.40 21.42 3.42
C ALA A 267 23.18 22.93 3.18
N GLU A 268 23.75 23.80 4.00
CA GLU A 268 23.68 25.26 3.83
C GLU A 268 24.30 25.72 2.51
N LYS A 269 25.45 25.15 2.13
CA LYS A 269 26.12 25.45 0.85
C LYS A 269 25.28 25.05 -0.36
N GLU A 270 24.44 24.03 -0.22
CA GLU A 270 23.55 23.52 -1.27
C GLU A 270 22.11 24.06 -1.14
N ASN A 271 21.85 25.03 -0.25
CA ASN A 271 20.52 25.58 0.04
C ASN A 271 19.47 24.50 0.40
N LYS A 272 19.88 23.50 1.20
CA LYS A 272 19.04 22.41 1.70
C LYS A 272 18.57 22.69 3.13
N ASP A 273 17.73 23.72 3.28
CA ASP A 273 17.22 24.23 4.57
C ASP A 273 16.49 23.16 5.41
N GLU A 274 15.80 22.23 4.77
CA GLU A 274 15.16 21.08 5.44
C GLU A 274 16.17 20.26 6.25
N PHE A 275 17.32 19.91 5.65
CA PHE A 275 18.36 19.13 6.32
C PHE A 275 19.02 19.93 7.44
N VAL A 276 19.14 21.26 7.29
CA VAL A 276 19.62 22.12 8.37
C VAL A 276 18.69 22.04 9.59
N ARG A 277 17.38 22.22 9.37
CA ARG A 277 16.37 22.13 10.44
C ARG A 277 16.34 20.75 11.12
N LEU A 278 16.40 19.67 10.34
CA LEU A 278 16.38 18.30 10.86
C LEU A 278 17.58 18.03 11.77
N ASN A 279 18.79 18.36 11.31
CA ASN A 279 20.00 18.20 12.11
C ASN A 279 19.98 19.09 13.36
N GLN A 280 19.51 20.34 13.27
CA GLN A 280 19.40 21.24 14.42
C GLN A 280 18.42 20.72 15.48
N LYS A 281 17.32 20.09 15.05
CA LYS A 281 16.36 19.45 15.96
C LYS A 281 17.04 18.32 16.73
N ASP A 282 17.72 17.42 16.04
CA ASP A 282 18.32 16.24 16.68
C ASP A 282 19.52 16.62 17.56
N ILE A 283 20.33 17.62 17.16
CA ILE A 283 21.40 18.15 18.00
C ILE A 283 20.85 18.63 19.36
N LYS A 284 19.68 19.29 19.40
CA LYS A 284 19.09 19.73 20.67
C LYS A 284 18.73 18.54 21.56
N VAL A 285 18.13 17.50 20.99
CA VAL A 285 17.80 16.26 21.71
C VAL A 285 19.07 15.63 22.29
N TRP A 286 20.09 15.41 21.46
CA TRP A 286 21.34 14.79 21.89
C TRP A 286 22.14 15.64 22.90
N GLN A 287 22.03 16.96 22.83
CA GLN A 287 22.60 17.86 23.85
C GLN A 287 21.90 17.76 25.20
N GLU A 288 20.61 17.44 25.23
CA GLU A 288 19.87 17.18 26.47
C GLU A 288 20.25 15.80 27.04
N GLU A 289 20.34 14.77 26.18
CA GLU A 289 20.78 13.44 26.60
C GLU A 289 22.19 13.44 27.20
N LEU A 290 23.12 14.21 26.64
CA LEU A 290 24.47 14.39 27.20
C LEU A 290 24.52 15.08 28.56
N LYS A 291 23.47 15.82 28.96
CA LYS A 291 23.39 16.44 30.29
C LYS A 291 22.78 15.52 31.33
N ASN A 292 22.00 14.54 30.88
CA ASN A 292 21.26 13.61 31.72
C ASN A 292 22.05 12.33 32.03
N ASN A 293 23.09 12.04 31.23
CA ASN A 293 24.05 10.95 31.42
C ASN A 293 25.34 11.45 32.09
#